data_AF-A0A9Y2AIK9-F1
#
_entry.id   AF-A0A9Y2AIK9-F1
#
_cell.length_a   1.000
_cell.length_b   1.000
_cell.length_c   1.000
_cell.angle_alpha   90.00
_cell.angle_beta   90.00
_cell.angle_gamma   90.00
#
_symmetry.space_group_name_H-M   'P 1'
#
loop_
_entity.id
_entity.type
_entity.pdbx_description
1 polymer ?
#
loop_
_entity_poly.entity_id
_entity_poly.type
_entity_poly.pdbx_seq_one_letter_code
_entity_poly.pdbx_strand_id
1 'polypeptide(L)'
;MEYKVYRDENTIEKFQFLAQIRLEEFVKFPYLYQGSMAEEKEYAKEYQVPGAILITCSVAGEDIGVISGYPYQWNQGKSAEVEAELATMGIAMDEIYYIGEVILIEKYRNRGIGKQLEKMLVDTIKKDYKYALVITVERSLDDPDRPEGYHYKNGLREGTGFKRLKNEIIYHWPVKRKSGIREEENVVSVWVKPI
;
A
#
# COMPACT_ATOMS: atom_id res chain seq x y z
N MET A 1 -22.13 7.41 -1.74
CA MET A 1 -20.72 6.96 -1.71
C MET A 1 -20.32 6.76 -3.14
N GLU A 2 -19.26 7.42 -3.56
CA GLU A 2 -18.87 7.51 -4.96
C GLU A 2 -17.43 7.02 -5.10
N TYR A 3 -17.14 6.36 -6.22
CA TYR A 3 -15.79 5.89 -6.52
C TYR A 3 -15.33 6.55 -7.81
N LYS A 4 -14.11 7.09 -7.83
CA LYS A 4 -13.56 7.75 -9.02
C LYS A 4 -12.17 7.21 -9.32
N VAL A 5 -11.95 6.87 -10.59
CA VAL A 5 -10.68 6.33 -11.11
C VAL A 5 -9.89 7.47 -11.74
N TYR A 6 -8.61 7.54 -11.39
CA TYR A 6 -7.60 8.44 -11.91
C TYR A 6 -6.49 7.59 -12.51
N ARG A 7 -6.02 7.94 -13.70
CA ARG A 7 -4.98 7.19 -14.43
C ARG A 7 -3.88 8.11 -14.93
N ASP A 8 -2.67 7.56 -14.99
CA ASP A 8 -1.51 8.18 -15.62
C ASP A 8 -1.31 9.62 -15.10
N GLU A 9 -1.25 10.63 -15.99
CA GLU A 9 -1.08 12.02 -15.57
C GLU A 9 -2.18 12.56 -14.65
N ASN A 10 -3.40 12.01 -14.72
CA ASN A 10 -4.54 12.48 -13.92
C ASN A 10 -4.44 12.05 -12.45
N THR A 11 -3.53 11.13 -12.11
CA THR A 11 -3.22 10.75 -10.73
C THR A 11 -2.78 11.94 -9.88
N ILE A 12 -2.13 12.93 -10.50
CA ILE A 12 -1.62 14.14 -9.84
C ILE A 12 -2.72 14.92 -9.10
N GLU A 13 -3.96 14.86 -9.58
CA GLU A 13 -5.13 15.50 -8.94
C GLU A 13 -5.36 15.00 -7.51
N LYS A 14 -4.84 13.81 -7.16
CA LYS A 14 -5.03 13.17 -5.86
C LYS A 14 -3.77 13.05 -5.02
N PHE A 15 -2.64 13.62 -5.45
CA PHE A 15 -1.40 13.55 -4.65
C PHE A 15 -1.51 14.24 -3.31
N GLN A 16 -2.19 15.38 -3.26
CA GLN A 16 -2.43 16.06 -1.98
C GLN A 16 -3.26 15.20 -1.03
N PHE A 17 -4.34 14.60 -1.52
CA PHE A 17 -5.17 13.71 -0.71
C PHE A 17 -4.40 12.45 -0.28
N LEU A 18 -3.64 11.83 -1.19
CA LEU A 18 -2.82 10.67 -0.89
C LEU A 18 -1.79 10.96 0.21
N ALA A 19 -1.07 12.09 0.10
CA ALA A 19 -0.13 12.53 1.12
C ALA A 19 -0.80 12.79 2.48
N GLN A 20 -1.97 13.45 2.48
CA GLN A 20 -2.73 13.70 3.70
C GLN A 20 -3.18 12.41 4.38
N ILE A 21 -3.84 11.50 3.65
CA ILE A 21 -4.38 10.27 4.24
C ILE A 21 -3.27 9.33 4.70
N ARG A 22 -2.10 9.32 4.03
CA ARG A 22 -0.92 8.58 4.47
C ARG A 22 -0.40 9.13 5.80
N LEU A 23 -0.25 10.45 5.97
CA LEU A 23 0.17 11.03 7.26
C LEU A 23 -0.85 10.77 8.38
N GLU A 24 -2.14 10.89 8.08
CA GLU A 24 -3.22 10.71 9.06
C GLU A 24 -3.36 9.26 9.53
N GLU A 25 -3.16 8.29 8.63
CA GLU A 25 -3.42 6.88 8.92
C GLU A 25 -2.16 6.06 9.16
N PHE A 26 -1.01 6.38 8.55
CA PHE A 26 0.24 5.67 8.80
C PHE A 26 0.95 6.11 10.08
N VAL A 27 0.62 7.26 10.66
CA VAL A 27 1.06 7.60 12.03
C VAL A 27 0.51 6.65 13.09
N LYS A 28 -0.51 5.84 12.74
CA LYS A 28 -1.13 4.86 13.62
C LYS A 28 -0.46 3.50 13.49
N PHE A 29 -0.66 2.64 14.48
CA PHE A 29 -0.21 1.25 14.45
C PHE A 29 -0.85 0.50 13.26
N PRO A 30 -0.09 -0.30 12.47
CA PRO A 30 1.26 -0.81 12.72
C PRO A 30 2.40 -0.01 12.08
N TYR A 31 2.11 1.07 11.35
CA TYR A 31 3.17 1.81 10.65
C TYR A 31 3.92 2.73 11.61
N LEU A 32 3.18 3.42 12.48
CA LEU A 32 3.71 4.44 13.41
C LEU A 32 4.60 5.47 12.68
N TYR A 33 4.36 5.67 11.40
CA TYR A 33 5.20 6.44 10.49
C TYR A 33 5.15 7.93 10.82
N GLN A 34 6.33 8.54 10.84
CA GLN A 34 6.52 9.97 11.06
C GLN A 34 7.22 10.59 9.85
N GLY A 35 6.42 10.97 8.87
CA GLY A 35 6.88 11.79 7.74
C GLY A 35 6.41 13.24 7.84
N SER A 36 6.64 13.98 6.77
CA SER A 36 6.17 15.33 6.55
C SER A 36 5.38 15.44 5.24
N MET A 37 4.57 16.50 5.12
CA MET A 37 3.83 16.77 3.89
C MET A 37 4.74 16.97 2.66
N ALA A 38 5.97 17.47 2.86
CA ALA A 38 6.92 17.66 1.77
C ALA A 38 7.43 16.31 1.24
N GLU A 39 7.85 15.42 2.13
CA GLU A 39 8.30 14.07 1.78
C GLU A 39 7.18 13.26 1.12
N GLU A 40 5.96 13.35 1.65
CA GLU A 40 4.81 12.61 1.12
C GLU A 40 4.36 13.11 -0.25
N LYS A 41 4.48 14.41 -0.52
CA LYS A 41 4.27 14.95 -1.88
C LYS A 41 5.34 14.50 -2.85
N GLU A 42 6.58 14.34 -2.40
CA GLU A 42 7.66 13.80 -3.22
C GLU A 42 7.40 12.32 -3.51
N TYR A 43 7.08 11.54 -2.49
CA TYR A 43 6.72 10.13 -2.61
C TYR A 43 5.52 9.91 -3.55
N ALA A 44 4.50 10.75 -3.49
CA ALA A 44 3.33 10.64 -4.37
C ALA A 44 3.70 10.71 -5.87
N LYS A 45 4.85 11.29 -6.23
CA LYS A 45 5.33 11.31 -7.61
C LYS A 45 5.72 9.93 -8.15
N GLU A 46 5.90 8.92 -7.31
CA GLU A 46 6.07 7.53 -7.77
C GLU A 46 4.89 7.06 -8.64
N TYR A 47 3.71 7.67 -8.47
CA TYR A 47 2.52 7.40 -9.25
C TYR A 47 2.45 8.22 -10.56
N GLN A 48 3.52 8.92 -10.95
CA GLN A 48 3.65 9.60 -12.25
C GLN A 48 4.32 8.71 -13.30
N VAL A 49 3.90 7.45 -13.38
CA VAL A 49 4.42 6.48 -14.34
C VAL A 49 3.29 5.96 -15.22
N PRO A 50 3.56 5.58 -16.48
CA PRO A 50 2.58 4.93 -17.34
C PRO A 50 1.97 3.69 -16.68
N GLY A 51 0.65 3.61 -16.68
CA GLY A 51 -0.14 2.56 -16.06
C GLY A 51 -0.45 2.79 -14.58
N ALA A 52 -0.03 3.91 -13.98
CA ALA A 52 -0.39 4.23 -12.60
C ALA A 52 -1.89 4.50 -12.47
N ILE A 53 -2.49 3.99 -11.39
CA ILE A 53 -3.91 4.13 -11.09
C ILE A 53 -4.09 4.54 -9.64
N LEU A 54 -4.97 5.51 -9.43
CA LEU A 54 -5.51 5.90 -8.14
C LEU A 54 -7.03 5.82 -8.20
N ILE A 55 -7.65 5.10 -7.27
CA ILE A 55 -9.11 5.05 -7.15
C ILE A 55 -9.47 5.61 -5.78
N THR A 56 -10.23 6.71 -5.75
CA THR A 56 -10.73 7.27 -4.49
C THR A 56 -12.15 6.79 -4.22
N CYS A 57 -12.51 6.74 -2.95
CA CYS A 57 -13.87 6.57 -2.47
C CYS A 57 -14.26 7.82 -1.69
N SER A 58 -15.41 8.42 -1.98
CA SER A 58 -15.90 9.63 -1.33
C SER A 58 -17.31 9.49 -0.73
N VAL A 59 -17.59 10.30 0.29
CA VAL A 59 -18.90 10.42 0.94
C VAL A 59 -19.22 11.90 1.08
N ALA A 60 -20.37 12.33 0.57
CA ALA A 60 -20.81 13.73 0.59
C ALA A 60 -19.78 14.73 0.03
N GLY A 61 -19.05 14.33 -1.02
CA GLY A 61 -18.04 15.16 -1.68
C GLY A 61 -16.65 15.11 -1.06
N GLU A 62 -16.46 14.44 0.08
CA GLU A 62 -15.15 14.28 0.73
C GLU A 62 -14.55 12.92 0.40
N ASP A 63 -13.28 12.86 -0.03
CA ASP A 63 -12.58 11.59 -0.19
C ASP A 63 -12.26 10.98 1.19
N ILE A 64 -12.57 9.70 1.36
CA ILE A 64 -12.47 8.97 2.63
C ILE A 64 -11.60 7.72 2.55
N GLY A 65 -11.14 7.39 1.35
CA GLY A 65 -10.25 6.26 1.11
C GLY A 65 -9.67 6.29 -0.29
N VAL A 66 -8.60 5.53 -0.45
CA VAL A 66 -7.84 5.44 -1.68
C VAL A 66 -7.25 4.05 -1.83
N ILE A 67 -7.21 3.56 -3.06
CA ILE A 67 -6.27 2.53 -3.49
C ILE A 67 -5.40 3.10 -4.60
N SER A 68 -4.12 2.80 -4.56
CA SER A 68 -3.13 3.23 -5.53
C SER A 68 -2.29 2.05 -6.00
N GLY A 69 -1.71 2.19 -7.19
CA GLY A 69 -0.76 1.21 -7.69
C GLY A 69 -0.22 1.59 -9.05
N TYR A 70 0.79 0.85 -9.50
CA TYR A 70 1.43 1.02 -10.80
C TYR A 70 2.08 -0.29 -11.27
N PRO A 71 2.46 -0.39 -12.56
CA PRO A 71 3.13 -1.58 -13.08
C PRO A 71 4.46 -1.83 -12.38
N TYR A 72 4.69 -3.05 -11.87
CA TYR A 72 5.82 -3.32 -10.98
C TYR A 72 7.19 -3.16 -11.66
N GLN A 73 7.28 -3.22 -12.99
CA GLN A 73 8.51 -2.90 -13.73
C GLN A 73 9.10 -1.53 -13.36
N TRP A 74 8.29 -0.55 -12.94
CA TRP A 74 8.77 0.75 -12.46
C TRP A 74 9.40 0.71 -11.05
N ASN A 75 9.33 -0.43 -10.35
CA ASN A 75 10.07 -0.71 -9.12
C ASN A 75 11.42 -1.41 -9.36
N GLN A 76 11.81 -1.64 -10.60
CA GLN A 76 13.08 -2.31 -10.91
C GLN A 76 14.27 -1.62 -10.23
N GLY A 77 15.12 -2.41 -9.58
CA GLY A 77 16.30 -1.96 -8.85
C GLY A 77 16.02 -1.50 -7.42
N LYS A 78 14.77 -1.49 -6.95
CA LYS A 78 14.44 -1.08 -5.57
C LYS A 78 14.62 -2.20 -4.55
N SER A 79 14.51 -3.48 -4.94
CA SER A 79 14.82 -4.61 -4.06
C SER A 79 15.23 -5.85 -4.86
N ALA A 80 16.54 -6.12 -4.89
CA ALA A 80 17.12 -7.24 -5.61
C ALA A 80 16.64 -8.60 -5.06
N GLU A 81 16.35 -8.68 -3.76
CA GLU A 81 15.88 -9.89 -3.08
C GLU A 81 14.47 -10.29 -3.54
N VAL A 82 13.59 -9.30 -3.75
CA VAL A 82 12.24 -9.54 -4.28
C VAL A 82 12.31 -9.98 -5.73
N GLU A 83 13.10 -9.26 -6.54
CA GLU A 83 13.27 -9.58 -7.97
C GLU A 83 13.84 -10.98 -8.16
N ALA A 84 14.84 -11.35 -7.37
CA ALA A 84 15.42 -12.69 -7.38
C ALA A 84 14.38 -13.76 -7.00
N GLU A 85 13.58 -13.52 -5.96
CA GLU A 85 12.56 -14.48 -5.53
C GLU A 85 11.46 -14.64 -6.59
N LEU A 86 10.94 -13.54 -7.16
CA LEU A 86 9.97 -13.57 -8.25
C LEU A 86 10.51 -14.35 -9.47
N ALA A 87 11.79 -14.16 -9.81
CA ALA A 87 12.45 -14.90 -10.88
C ALA A 87 12.50 -16.41 -10.59
N THR A 88 12.77 -16.83 -9.34
CA THR A 88 12.70 -18.26 -8.98
C THR A 88 11.30 -18.86 -9.10
N MET A 89 10.26 -18.02 -9.00
CA MET A 89 8.87 -18.41 -9.20
C MET A 89 8.45 -18.39 -10.67
N GLY A 90 9.32 -17.95 -11.58
CA GLY A 90 9.03 -17.79 -13.00
C GLY A 90 8.05 -16.65 -13.30
N ILE A 91 7.97 -15.65 -12.43
CA ILE A 91 7.10 -14.47 -12.60
C ILE A 91 7.94 -13.33 -13.18
N ALA A 92 7.59 -12.85 -14.37
CA ALA A 92 8.24 -11.70 -14.98
C ALA A 92 7.68 -10.38 -14.41
N MET A 93 8.53 -9.36 -14.23
CA MET A 93 8.16 -8.10 -13.58
C MET A 93 7.08 -7.32 -14.34
N ASP A 94 7.05 -7.43 -15.66
CA ASP A 94 6.06 -6.82 -16.55
C ASP A 94 4.68 -7.49 -16.46
N GLU A 95 4.59 -8.68 -15.87
CA GLU A 95 3.32 -9.38 -15.60
C GLU A 95 2.70 -8.98 -14.25
N ILE A 96 3.38 -8.16 -13.45
CA ILE A 96 2.99 -7.81 -12.07
C ILE A 96 2.48 -6.37 -12.02
N TYR A 97 1.33 -6.19 -11.37
CA TYR A 97 0.85 -4.89 -10.92
C TYR A 97 1.10 -4.72 -9.42
N TYR A 98 1.78 -3.64 -9.04
CA TYR A 98 2.01 -3.29 -7.65
C TYR A 98 0.86 -2.47 -7.10
N ILE A 99 0.26 -2.95 -6.02
CA ILE A 99 -0.74 -2.21 -5.25
C ILE A 99 0.01 -1.59 -4.06
N GLY A 100 0.28 -0.28 -4.17
CA GLY A 100 1.13 0.44 -3.22
C GLY A 100 0.40 0.80 -1.93
N GLU A 101 -0.75 1.45 -2.03
CA GLU A 101 -1.56 1.79 -0.86
C GLU A 101 -3.00 1.30 -0.99
N VAL A 102 -3.55 0.83 0.13
CA VAL A 102 -5.00 0.67 0.34
C VAL A 102 -5.33 1.31 1.68
N ILE A 103 -5.79 2.56 1.67
CA ILE A 103 -5.99 3.35 2.89
C ILE A 103 -7.44 3.81 2.99
N LEU A 104 -7.98 3.68 4.20
CA LEU A 104 -9.28 4.22 4.59
C LEU A 104 -9.12 4.99 5.90
N ILE A 105 -9.79 6.14 5.97
CA ILE A 105 -9.97 6.86 7.23
C ILE A 105 -10.63 5.92 8.23
N GLU A 106 -10.13 5.91 9.46
CA GLU A 106 -10.51 4.95 10.50
C GLU A 106 -12.02 4.75 10.67
N LYS A 107 -12.80 5.84 10.68
CA LYS A 107 -14.27 5.81 10.87
C LYS A 107 -15.03 5.03 9.79
N TYR A 108 -14.43 4.80 8.62
CA TYR A 108 -15.04 4.10 7.49
C TYR A 108 -14.52 2.66 7.29
N ARG A 109 -13.61 2.21 8.16
CA ARG A 109 -13.09 0.83 8.11
C ARG A 109 -14.16 -0.19 8.48
N ASN A 110 -13.91 -1.45 8.11
CA ASN A 110 -14.78 -2.60 8.40
C ASN A 110 -16.18 -2.54 7.76
N ARG A 111 -16.36 -1.73 6.70
CA ARG A 111 -17.61 -1.59 5.93
C ARG A 111 -17.54 -2.19 4.52
N GLY A 112 -16.51 -2.98 4.22
CA GLY A 112 -16.30 -3.57 2.89
C GLY A 112 -15.69 -2.64 1.83
N ILE A 113 -15.50 -1.34 2.13
CA ILE A 113 -15.00 -0.34 1.17
C ILE A 113 -13.61 -0.70 0.62
N GLY A 114 -12.68 -1.16 1.47
CA GLY A 114 -11.33 -1.54 1.04
C GLY A 114 -11.36 -2.72 0.06
N LYS A 115 -12.23 -3.72 0.31
CA LYS A 115 -12.44 -4.84 -0.62
C LYS A 115 -13.02 -4.37 -1.95
N GLN A 116 -13.92 -3.38 -1.92
CA GLN A 116 -14.48 -2.81 -3.14
C GLN A 116 -13.43 -2.05 -3.94
N LEU A 117 -12.58 -1.25 -3.29
CA LEU A 117 -11.45 -0.55 -3.93
C LEU A 117 -10.48 -1.55 -4.57
N GLU A 118 -10.07 -2.60 -3.84
CA GLU A 118 -9.22 -3.67 -4.38
C GLU A 118 -9.87 -4.37 -5.58
N LYS A 119 -11.16 -4.70 -5.49
CA LYS A 119 -11.90 -5.30 -6.61
C LYS A 119 -11.90 -4.40 -7.84
N MET A 120 -12.17 -3.11 -7.66
CA MET A 120 -12.20 -2.14 -8.77
C MET A 120 -10.83 -2.00 -9.43
N LEU A 121 -9.76 -1.96 -8.64
CA LEU A 121 -8.40 -1.92 -9.18
C LEU A 121 -8.12 -3.19 -9.98
N VAL A 122 -8.33 -4.37 -9.40
CA VAL A 122 -8.11 -5.66 -10.08
C VAL A 122 -8.92 -5.77 -11.36
N ASP A 123 -10.21 -5.42 -11.35
CA ASP A 123 -11.05 -5.42 -12.55
C ASP A 123 -10.52 -4.50 -13.65
N THR A 124 -9.80 -3.44 -13.27
CA THR A 124 -9.19 -2.49 -14.19
C THR A 124 -7.92 -3.04 -14.84
N ILE A 125 -7.12 -3.82 -14.11
CA ILE A 125 -5.77 -4.23 -14.51
C ILE A 125 -5.68 -5.68 -15.02
N LYS A 126 -6.65 -6.54 -14.70
CA LYS A 126 -6.57 -8.00 -14.93
C LYS A 126 -6.47 -8.46 -16.39
N LYS A 127 -6.64 -7.54 -17.35
CA LYS A 127 -6.43 -7.83 -18.78
C LYS A 127 -4.97 -7.70 -19.19
N ASP A 128 -4.21 -6.88 -18.46
CA ASP A 128 -2.86 -6.45 -18.83
C ASP A 128 -1.81 -7.10 -17.91
N TYR A 129 -2.20 -7.52 -16.70
CA TYR A 129 -1.32 -8.12 -15.69
C TYR A 129 -1.86 -9.46 -15.22
N LYS A 130 -0.94 -10.37 -14.86
CA LYS A 130 -1.26 -11.73 -14.37
C LYS A 130 -1.18 -11.84 -12.85
N TYR A 131 -0.46 -10.93 -12.20
CA TYR A 131 -0.24 -10.95 -10.76
C TYR A 131 -0.47 -9.57 -10.14
N ALA A 132 -0.97 -9.57 -8.90
CA ALA A 132 -0.92 -8.43 -8.01
C ALA A 132 0.14 -8.66 -6.93
N LEU A 133 0.92 -7.62 -6.63
CA LEU A 133 1.91 -7.59 -5.56
C LEU A 133 1.53 -6.51 -4.54
N VAL A 134 1.59 -6.83 -3.26
CA VAL A 134 1.41 -5.88 -2.15
C VAL A 134 2.56 -6.03 -1.16
N ILE A 135 2.88 -4.95 -0.46
CA ILE A 135 3.83 -4.94 0.65
C ILE A 135 3.08 -4.55 1.93
N THR A 136 3.36 -5.24 3.04
CA THR A 136 2.78 -4.93 4.36
C THR A 136 3.85 -4.82 5.42
N VAL A 137 3.73 -3.84 6.31
CA VAL A 137 4.61 -3.73 7.49
C VAL A 137 4.36 -4.86 8.48
N GLU A 138 5.43 -5.48 8.96
CA GLU A 138 5.42 -6.44 10.05
C GLU A 138 5.86 -5.78 11.34
N ARG A 139 4.89 -5.50 12.21
CA ARG A 139 5.13 -4.99 13.56
C ARG A 139 4.60 -5.99 14.59
N SER A 140 5.42 -6.29 15.59
CA SER A 140 5.10 -7.26 16.64
C SER A 140 3.79 -6.94 17.36
N LEU A 141 3.03 -7.98 17.71
CA LEU A 141 1.86 -7.85 18.60
C LEU A 141 2.24 -7.65 20.07
N ASP A 142 3.51 -7.78 20.42
CA ASP A 142 4.03 -7.42 21.74
C ASP A 142 4.62 -6.00 21.77
N ASP A 143 4.49 -5.24 20.67
CA ASP A 143 4.96 -3.85 20.61
C ASP A 143 4.23 -2.97 21.64
N PRO A 144 4.94 -2.20 22.49
CA PRO A 144 4.34 -1.41 23.57
C PRO A 144 3.43 -0.27 23.09
N ASP A 145 3.56 0.13 21.83
CA ASP A 145 2.73 1.15 21.19
C ASP A 145 1.54 0.55 20.43
N ARG A 146 1.36 -0.77 20.47
CA ARG A 146 0.14 -1.42 19.96
C ARG A 146 -1.08 -0.98 20.79
N PRO A 147 -2.15 -0.48 20.14
CA PRO A 147 -3.41 -0.18 20.81
C PRO A 147 -4.07 -1.44 21.38
N GLU A 148 -4.74 -1.28 22.53
CA GLU A 148 -5.62 -2.32 23.05
C GLU A 148 -6.73 -2.62 22.04
N GLY A 149 -7.08 -3.90 21.87
CA GLY A 149 -8.06 -4.34 20.87
C GLY A 149 -7.61 -4.20 19.42
N TYR A 150 -6.32 -3.90 19.14
CA TYR A 150 -5.82 -3.93 17.77
C TYR A 150 -5.94 -5.33 17.18
N HIS A 151 -6.76 -5.46 16.14
CA HIS A 151 -6.89 -6.69 15.37
C HIS A 151 -5.91 -6.66 14.21
N TYR A 152 -4.93 -7.56 14.26
CA TYR A 152 -3.90 -7.70 13.24
C TYR A 152 -4.50 -8.06 11.88
N LYS A 153 -4.21 -7.23 10.88
CA LYS A 153 -4.81 -7.36 9.55
C LYS A 153 -3.93 -8.08 8.52
N ASN A 154 -2.63 -8.29 8.76
CA ASN A 154 -1.76 -8.87 7.72
C ASN A 154 -2.06 -10.36 7.49
N GLY A 155 -2.44 -11.10 8.53
CA GLY A 155 -2.93 -12.48 8.39
C GLY A 155 -4.16 -12.63 7.48
N LEU A 156 -4.84 -11.52 7.13
CA LEU A 156 -5.95 -11.52 6.18
C LEU A 156 -5.48 -11.75 4.72
N ARG A 157 -4.22 -11.49 4.37
CA ARG A 157 -3.74 -11.62 2.99
C ARG A 157 -3.73 -13.09 2.53
N GLU A 158 -3.26 -14.02 3.35
CA GLU A 158 -3.27 -15.45 3.04
C GLU A 158 -4.69 -15.96 2.70
N GLY A 159 -5.67 -15.57 3.50
CA GLY A 159 -7.08 -15.90 3.29
C GLY A 159 -7.71 -15.30 2.02
N THR A 160 -6.99 -14.45 1.30
CA THR A 160 -7.44 -13.82 0.04
C THR A 160 -6.72 -14.36 -1.20
N GLY A 161 -5.89 -15.39 -1.04
CA GLY A 161 -5.15 -16.05 -2.12
C GLY A 161 -3.78 -15.45 -2.42
N PHE A 162 -3.30 -14.52 -1.58
CA PHE A 162 -1.92 -14.05 -1.63
C PHE A 162 -0.98 -15.08 -1.00
N LYS A 163 0.18 -15.25 -1.63
CA LYS A 163 1.30 -16.03 -1.10
C LYS A 163 2.38 -15.05 -0.65
N ARG A 164 2.84 -15.23 0.59
CA ARG A 164 3.99 -14.48 1.12
C ARG A 164 5.27 -14.95 0.42
N LEU A 165 6.10 -14.00 0.01
CA LEU A 165 7.48 -14.28 -0.37
C LEU A 165 8.29 -14.62 0.89
N LYS A 166 9.32 -15.45 0.75
CA LYS A 166 10.15 -15.97 1.84
C LYS A 166 11.00 -14.87 2.46
N ASN A 167 11.50 -13.95 1.63
CA ASN A 167 12.37 -12.90 2.10
C ASN A 167 11.57 -11.77 2.75
N GLU A 168 11.97 -11.41 3.96
CA GLU A 168 11.59 -10.16 4.59
C GLU A 168 12.50 -9.04 4.07
N ILE A 169 11.93 -7.86 3.80
CA ILE A 169 12.69 -6.67 3.43
C ILE A 169 12.73 -5.74 4.63
N ILE A 170 13.85 -5.06 4.81
CA ILE A 170 14.00 -4.00 5.81
C ILE A 170 13.88 -2.66 5.09
N TYR A 171 12.96 -1.83 5.56
CA TYR A 171 12.87 -0.42 5.20
C TYR A 171 13.17 0.44 6.42
N HIS A 172 13.72 1.63 6.18
CA HIS A 172 13.98 2.61 7.22
C HIS A 172 12.98 3.75 7.12
N TRP A 173 12.38 4.11 8.25
CA TRP A 173 11.62 5.35 8.37
C TRP A 173 11.58 5.84 9.82
N PRO A 174 11.32 7.15 10.04
CA PRO A 174 11.11 7.67 11.37
C PRO A 174 9.79 7.15 11.96
N VAL A 175 9.84 6.65 13.19
CA VAL A 175 8.71 6.07 13.91
C VAL A 175 8.31 6.97 15.08
N LYS A 176 7.04 7.37 15.12
CA LYS A 176 6.41 8.10 16.23
C LYS A 176 5.99 7.13 17.32
N ARG A 177 6.86 6.98 18.32
CA ARG A 177 6.59 6.19 19.53
C ARG A 177 5.94 7.05 20.61
N LYS A 178 5.34 6.43 21.62
CA LYS A 178 4.93 7.15 22.85
C LYS A 178 6.12 7.83 23.55
N SER A 179 7.32 7.27 23.39
CA SER A 179 8.58 7.79 23.95
C SER A 179 9.23 8.89 23.11
N GLY A 180 8.68 9.24 21.94
CA GLY A 180 9.27 10.21 21.00
C GLY A 180 9.49 9.64 19.60
N ILE A 181 10.11 10.44 18.73
CA ILE A 181 10.37 10.09 17.33
C ILE A 181 11.81 9.58 17.19
N ARG A 182 12.02 8.48 16.46
CA ARG A 182 13.36 7.97 16.12
C ARG A 182 13.34 7.19 14.81
N GLU A 183 14.49 7.13 14.14
CA GLU A 183 14.68 6.24 12.98
C GLU A 183 14.63 4.78 13.43
N GLU A 184 13.91 3.93 12.71
CA GLU A 184 13.86 2.50 12.96
C GLU A 184 13.96 1.68 11.68
N GLU A 185 14.52 0.47 11.82
CA GLU A 185 14.33 -0.61 10.87
C GLU A 185 12.92 -1.16 11.01
N ASN A 186 12.24 -1.30 9.88
CA ASN A 186 10.88 -1.81 9.83
C ASN A 186 10.84 -2.95 8.81
N VAL A 187 10.48 -4.12 9.33
CA VAL A 187 10.32 -5.31 8.52
C VAL A 187 9.06 -5.19 7.70
N VAL A 188 9.13 -5.57 6.43
CA VAL A 188 7.96 -5.70 5.58
C VAL A 188 7.93 -7.06 4.90
N SER A 189 6.71 -7.53 4.65
CA SER A 189 6.44 -8.72 3.87
C SER A 189 5.98 -8.35 2.49
N VAL A 190 6.45 -9.11 1.51
CA VAL A 190 5.97 -9.03 0.13
C VAL A 190 5.00 -10.16 -0.12
N TRP A 191 3.89 -9.85 -0.77
CA TRP A 191 2.85 -10.81 -1.08
C TRP A 191 2.50 -10.74 -2.55
N VAL A 192 2.35 -11.90 -3.18
CA VAL A 192 1.97 -12.01 -4.59
C VAL A 192 0.75 -12.92 -4.77
N LYS A 193 -0.13 -12.55 -5.69
CA LYS A 193 -1.35 -13.29 -6.00
C LYS A 193 -1.63 -13.27 -7.50
N PRO A 194 -2.03 -14.40 -8.13
CA PRO A 194 -2.60 -14.40 -9.48
C PRO A 194 -3.94 -13.66 -9.53
N ILE A 195 -4.17 -12.84 -10.57
CA ILE A 195 -5.38 -12.02 -10.74
C ILE A 195 -6.15 -12.30 -12.03
#